data_AF-A0A8J7X8S6-F1
#
_entry.id   AF-A0A8J7X8S6-F1
#
_cell.length_a   1.000
_cell.length_b   1.000
_cell.length_c   1.000
_cell.angle_alpha   90.00
_cell.angle_beta   90.00
_cell.angle_gamma   90.00
#
_symmetry.space_group_name_H-M   'P 1'
#
loop_
_entity.id
_entity.type
_entity.pdbx_description
1 polymer ?
#
loop_
_entity_poly.entity_id
_entity_poly.type
_entity_poly.pdbx_seq_one_letter_code
_entity_poly.pdbx_strand_id
1 'polypeptide(L)'
;MNELLPGDKIQESIIFQDSAGQAVAIEMNKKILKDRVSDGLKEEIETDRLEVEGVIVRLKDDSPDPVFWIKTFDNRLSKISLPRERRTKVIRFLTERVPVKVFGVGTKKKYAEVIEIDGIEENAELIIDHIGENLLKEPIRAEVSFEKYDDKDDFWVVSNEELGVVGVDDTVEKARKVFEEDLYEYFLFYRKVPDNELSERTLKIKEKLIKIFS
;
A
#
# COMPACT_ATOMS: atom_id res chain seq x y z
N MET A 1 -0.87 5.19 -30.08
CA MET A 1 -0.83 6.23 -29.04
C MET A 1 -1.67 7.38 -29.60
N ASN A 2 -2.93 7.51 -29.18
CA ASN A 2 -3.76 8.63 -29.63
C ASN A 2 -3.36 9.84 -28.78
N GLU A 3 -2.84 10.89 -29.42
CA GLU A 3 -2.55 12.15 -28.73
C GLU A 3 -3.87 12.74 -28.21
N LEU A 4 -4.09 12.64 -26.90
CA LEU A 4 -5.21 13.29 -26.19
C LEU A 4 -5.00 14.80 -26.03
N LEU A 5 -3.80 15.30 -26.34
CA LEU A 5 -3.47 16.71 -26.27
C LEU A 5 -3.61 17.34 -27.67
N PRO A 6 -4.34 18.45 -27.80
CA PRO A 6 -4.43 19.16 -29.07
C PRO A 6 -3.02 19.56 -29.55
N GLY A 7 -2.69 19.17 -30.78
CA GLY A 7 -1.42 19.47 -31.42
C GLY A 7 -1.16 20.98 -31.54
N ASP A 8 0.07 21.35 -31.88
CA ASP A 8 0.57 22.70 -31.68
C ASP A 8 -0.11 23.83 -32.50
N LYS A 9 -1.08 23.53 -33.37
CA LYS A 9 -1.66 24.41 -34.38
C LYS A 9 -3.16 24.69 -34.22
N ILE A 10 -3.65 24.87 -33.00
CA ILE A 10 -5.05 25.30 -32.77
C ILE A 10 -5.02 26.72 -32.17
N GLN A 11 -5.34 27.72 -32.99
CA GLN A 11 -5.76 29.06 -32.54
C GLN A 11 -7.29 29.07 -32.58
N GLU A 12 -7.91 28.89 -31.43
CA GLU A 12 -9.36 29.04 -31.28
C GLU A 12 -9.64 30.40 -30.63
N SER A 13 -10.27 31.29 -31.39
CA SER A 13 -10.90 32.49 -30.86
C SER A 13 -12.40 32.22 -30.72
N ILE A 14 -12.93 32.48 -29.53
CA ILE A 14 -14.38 32.47 -29.31
C ILE A 14 -14.85 33.92 -29.38
N ILE A 15 -15.74 34.20 -30.33
CA ILE A 15 -16.34 35.52 -30.54
C ILE A 15 -17.70 35.52 -29.86
N PHE A 16 -17.85 36.34 -28.83
CA PHE A 16 -19.14 36.61 -28.21
C PHE A 16 -19.71 37.90 -28.78
N GLN A 17 -20.96 37.86 -29.24
CA GLN A 17 -21.72 39.06 -29.60
C GLN A 17 -22.69 39.38 -28.48
N ASP A 18 -22.63 40.61 -27.97
CA ASP A 18 -23.67 41.11 -27.07
C ASP A 18 -24.94 41.52 -27.84
N SER A 19 -26.01 41.80 -27.10
CA SER A 19 -27.29 42.24 -27.67
C SER A 19 -27.25 43.59 -28.39
N ALA A 20 -26.15 44.35 -28.27
CA ALA A 20 -25.91 45.60 -28.99
C ALA A 20 -25.03 45.39 -30.24
N GLY A 21 -24.62 44.15 -30.55
CA GLY A 21 -23.82 43.80 -31.72
C GLY A 21 -22.32 44.06 -31.55
N GLN A 22 -21.85 44.40 -30.35
CA GLN A 22 -20.41 44.47 -30.08
C GLN A 22 -19.84 43.07 -29.93
N ALA A 23 -18.89 42.74 -30.80
CA ALA A 23 -18.17 41.49 -30.79
C ALA A 23 -16.93 41.63 -29.88
N VAL A 24 -16.90 40.88 -28.80
CA VAL A 24 -15.70 40.73 -27.96
C VAL A 24 -15.01 39.43 -28.38
N ALA A 25 -13.80 39.57 -28.94
CA ALA A 25 -12.94 38.43 -29.25
C ALA A 25 -12.05 38.15 -28.03
N ILE A 26 -12.20 36.96 -27.45
CA ILE A 26 -11.31 36.49 -26.40
C ILE A 26 -10.25 35.60 -27.07
N GLU A 27 -9.00 36.06 -27.07
CA GLU A 27 -7.88 35.23 -27.49
C GLU A 27 -7.56 34.22 -26.39
N MET A 28 -7.86 32.96 -26.64
CA MET A 28 -7.52 31.88 -25.72
C MET A 28 -6.02 31.60 -25.83
N ASN A 29 -5.26 32.07 -24.83
CA ASN A 29 -3.85 31.76 -24.74
C ASN A 29 -3.67 30.26 -24.52
N LYS A 30 -3.10 29.58 -25.52
CA LYS A 30 -2.82 28.15 -25.54
C LYS A 30 -2.09 27.66 -24.28
N LYS A 31 -1.24 28.49 -23.67
CA LYS A 31 -0.56 28.18 -22.41
C LYS A 31 -1.57 28.08 -21.26
N ILE A 32 -2.44 29.08 -21.12
CA ILE A 32 -3.47 29.12 -20.06
C ILE A 32 -4.45 27.94 -20.22
N LEU A 33 -4.84 27.60 -21.46
CA LEU A 33 -5.71 26.44 -21.70
C LEU A 33 -5.01 25.12 -21.33
N LYS A 34 -3.76 24.95 -21.78
CA LYS A 34 -2.96 23.76 -21.49
C LYS A 34 -2.74 23.60 -19.99
N ASP A 35 -2.46 24.69 -19.29
CA ASP A 35 -2.28 24.70 -17.83
C ASP A 35 -3.59 24.28 -17.15
N ARG A 36 -4.74 24.87 -17.52
CA ARG A 36 -6.05 24.50 -16.95
C ARG A 36 -6.47 23.06 -17.22
N VAL A 37 -6.23 22.54 -18.43
CA VAL A 37 -6.49 21.13 -18.78
C VAL A 37 -5.54 20.22 -18.02
N SER A 38 -4.26 20.58 -17.90
CA SER A 38 -3.28 19.79 -17.15
C SER A 38 -3.60 19.76 -15.66
N ASP A 39 -4.04 20.86 -15.09
CA ASP A 39 -4.40 20.94 -13.67
C ASP A 39 -5.71 20.19 -13.39
N GLY A 40 -6.72 20.28 -14.26
CA GLY A 40 -7.93 19.46 -14.16
C GLY A 40 -7.64 17.95 -14.29
N LEU A 41 -6.76 17.55 -15.21
CA LEU A 41 -6.32 16.15 -15.34
C LEU A 41 -5.55 15.67 -14.11
N LYS A 42 -4.71 16.51 -13.49
CA LYS A 42 -4.03 16.17 -12.23
C LYS A 42 -5.02 15.96 -11.10
N GLU A 43 -6.01 16.83 -10.96
CA GLU A 43 -7.05 16.69 -9.92
C GLU A 43 -7.88 15.40 -10.10
N GLU A 44 -8.22 15.04 -11.34
CA GLU A 44 -8.89 13.75 -11.63
C GLU A 44 -7.99 12.56 -11.31
N ILE A 45 -6.71 12.59 -11.74
CA ILE A 45 -5.74 11.53 -11.44
C ILE A 45 -5.54 11.35 -9.93
N GLU A 46 -5.48 12.45 -9.17
CA GLU A 46 -5.35 12.40 -7.71
C GLU A 46 -6.61 11.82 -7.04
N THR A 47 -7.79 12.12 -7.59
CA THR A 47 -9.07 11.58 -7.09
C THR A 47 -9.21 10.08 -7.33
N ASP A 48 -8.71 9.60 -8.47
CA ASP A 48 -8.78 8.20 -8.88
C ASP A 48 -7.54 7.38 -8.49
N ARG A 49 -6.61 7.98 -7.74
CA ARG A 49 -5.41 7.32 -7.27
C ARG A 49 -5.75 6.30 -6.19
N LEU A 50 -5.29 5.07 -6.40
CA LEU A 50 -5.49 3.94 -5.49
C LEU A 50 -4.18 3.37 -5.03
N GLU A 51 -4.18 2.92 -3.79
CA GLU A 51 -3.13 2.13 -3.18
C GLU A 51 -3.75 0.83 -2.66
N VAL A 52 -3.09 -0.28 -2.93
CA VAL A 52 -3.51 -1.62 -2.55
C VAL A 52 -2.32 -2.34 -1.95
N GLU A 53 -2.44 -2.71 -0.68
CA GLU A 53 -1.44 -3.48 0.07
C GLU A 53 -1.95 -4.91 0.30
N GLY A 54 -1.09 -5.89 0.05
CA GLY A 54 -1.44 -7.29 0.21
C GLY A 54 -0.48 -8.23 -0.49
N VAL A 55 -0.90 -9.47 -0.70
CA VAL A 55 -0.09 -10.51 -1.37
C VAL A 55 -0.75 -10.93 -2.67
N ILE A 56 0.05 -11.14 -3.72
CA ILE A 56 -0.47 -11.64 -4.99
C ILE A 56 -0.83 -13.12 -4.80
N VAL A 57 -2.10 -13.47 -5.00
CA VAL A 57 -2.61 -14.84 -4.78
C VAL A 57 -2.99 -15.56 -6.07
N ARG A 58 -3.18 -14.82 -7.16
CA ARG A 58 -3.60 -15.38 -8.44
C ARG A 58 -3.11 -14.53 -9.60
N LEU A 59 -2.69 -15.19 -10.67
CA LEU A 59 -2.43 -14.59 -11.97
C LEU A 59 -3.31 -15.27 -13.02
N LYS A 60 -3.97 -14.49 -13.87
CA LYS A 60 -4.67 -14.97 -15.07
C LYS A 60 -4.02 -14.33 -16.29
N ASP A 61 -3.26 -15.14 -17.01
CA ASP A 61 -2.42 -14.70 -18.12
C ASP A 61 -3.01 -15.07 -19.50
N ASP A 62 -4.04 -15.93 -19.52
CA ASP A 62 -4.62 -16.47 -20.75
C ASP A 62 -5.63 -15.52 -21.43
N SER A 63 -5.55 -14.21 -21.16
CA SER A 63 -6.49 -13.18 -21.61
C SER A 63 -5.74 -12.12 -22.43
N PRO A 64 -6.37 -11.48 -23.44
CA PRO A 64 -5.77 -10.33 -24.12
C PRO A 64 -5.31 -9.24 -23.13
N ASP A 65 -6.05 -9.11 -22.03
CA ASP A 65 -5.73 -8.27 -20.88
C ASP A 65 -5.40 -9.18 -19.68
N PRO A 66 -4.12 -9.46 -19.40
CA PRO A 66 -3.73 -10.26 -18.25
C PRO A 66 -4.01 -9.48 -16.96
N VAL A 67 -4.40 -10.20 -15.91
CA VAL A 67 -4.79 -9.61 -14.62
C VAL A 67 -4.27 -10.47 -13.48
N PHE A 68 -3.99 -9.85 -12.35
CA PHE A 68 -3.67 -10.56 -11.11
C PHE A 68 -4.55 -10.08 -9.96
N TRP A 69 -4.63 -10.90 -8.92
CA TRP A 69 -5.40 -10.59 -7.72
C TRP A 69 -4.48 -10.48 -6.52
N ILE A 70 -4.69 -9.42 -5.75
CA ILE A 70 -4.08 -9.21 -4.45
C ILE A 70 -5.10 -9.58 -3.38
N LYS A 71 -4.72 -10.45 -2.46
CA LYS A 71 -5.42 -10.62 -1.18
C LYS A 71 -4.88 -9.54 -0.25
N THR A 72 -5.72 -8.58 0.11
CA THR A 72 -5.34 -7.37 0.84
C THR A 72 -5.14 -7.65 2.33
N PHE A 73 -4.54 -6.70 3.04
CA PHE A 73 -4.33 -6.77 4.49
C PHE A 73 -5.64 -6.92 5.29
N ASP A 74 -6.77 -6.46 4.75
CA ASP A 74 -8.13 -6.63 5.30
C ASP A 74 -8.85 -7.87 4.76
N ASN A 75 -8.12 -8.82 4.16
CA ASN A 75 -8.62 -10.11 3.65
C ASN A 75 -9.65 -9.98 2.52
N ARG A 76 -9.58 -8.91 1.72
CA ARG A 76 -10.38 -8.72 0.50
C ARG A 76 -9.58 -9.08 -0.74
N LEU A 77 -10.26 -9.25 -1.87
CA LEU A 77 -9.61 -9.46 -3.16
C LEU A 77 -9.68 -8.19 -4.00
N SER A 78 -8.52 -7.72 -4.45
CA SER A 78 -8.38 -6.59 -5.36
C SER A 78 -7.86 -7.07 -6.70
N LYS A 79 -8.50 -6.62 -7.79
CA LYS A 79 -8.15 -7.02 -9.16
C LYS A 79 -7.26 -5.95 -9.77
N ILE A 80 -6.15 -6.36 -10.36
CA ILE A 80 -5.15 -5.45 -10.91
C ILE A 80 -4.87 -5.85 -12.36
N SER A 81 -4.95 -4.90 -13.28
CA SER A 81 -4.51 -5.08 -14.68
C SER A 81 -3.00 -5.27 -14.74
N LEU A 82 -2.51 -6.24 -15.50
CA LEU A 82 -1.08 -6.54 -15.62
C LEU A 82 -0.49 -5.95 -16.91
N PRO A 83 0.39 -4.94 -16.83
CA PRO A 83 1.21 -4.56 -17.97
C PRO A 83 2.22 -5.66 -18.32
N ARG A 84 2.41 -5.94 -19.61
CA ARG A 84 3.26 -7.06 -20.09
C ARG A 84 4.70 -6.96 -19.59
N GLU A 85 5.22 -5.75 -19.49
CA GLU A 85 6.57 -5.44 -19.02
C GLU A 85 6.79 -5.73 -17.52
N ARG A 86 5.72 -5.81 -16.72
CA ARG A 86 5.80 -6.11 -15.27
C ARG A 86 5.56 -7.57 -14.94
N ARG A 87 5.27 -8.41 -15.93
CA ARG A 87 4.92 -9.82 -15.78
C ARG A 87 5.93 -10.60 -14.94
N THR A 88 7.22 -10.49 -15.25
CA THR A 88 8.28 -11.22 -14.52
C THR A 88 8.32 -10.85 -13.03
N LYS A 89 8.13 -9.55 -12.71
CA LYS A 89 8.11 -9.06 -11.34
C LYS A 89 6.90 -9.59 -10.56
N VAL A 90 5.73 -9.62 -11.20
CA VAL A 90 4.49 -10.18 -10.62
C VAL A 90 4.59 -11.68 -10.40
N ILE A 91 5.16 -12.45 -11.33
CA ILE A 91 5.37 -13.89 -11.17
C ILE A 91 6.27 -14.18 -9.97
N ARG A 92 7.36 -13.41 -9.81
CA ARG A 92 8.25 -13.53 -8.66
C ARG A 92 7.47 -13.32 -7.35
N PHE A 93 6.78 -12.19 -7.22
CA PHE A 93 6.01 -11.89 -6.00
C PHE A 93 4.90 -12.89 -5.72
N LEU A 94 4.24 -13.44 -6.75
CA LEU A 94 3.26 -14.52 -6.59
C LEU A 94 3.90 -15.81 -6.08
N THR A 95 5.08 -16.16 -6.59
CA THR A 95 5.76 -17.41 -6.25
C THR A 95 6.33 -17.36 -4.82
N GLU A 96 6.94 -16.24 -4.48
CA GLU A 96 7.58 -16.00 -3.17
C GLU A 96 6.57 -15.52 -2.11
N ARG A 97 5.32 -15.23 -2.51
CA ARG A 97 4.26 -14.68 -1.64
C ARG A 97 4.67 -13.44 -0.85
N VAL A 98 5.53 -12.62 -1.45
CA VAL A 98 6.02 -11.38 -0.85
C VAL A 98 4.85 -10.40 -0.72
N PRO A 99 4.63 -9.79 0.45
CA PRO A 99 3.70 -8.68 0.58
C PRO A 99 4.14 -7.51 -0.29
N VAL A 100 3.20 -6.93 -1.02
CA VAL A 100 3.43 -5.87 -1.99
C VAL A 100 2.50 -4.70 -1.74
N LYS A 101 2.97 -3.53 -2.15
CA LYS A 101 2.19 -2.31 -2.31
C LYS A 101 2.11 -1.98 -3.79
N VAL A 102 0.88 -1.88 -4.28
CA VAL A 102 0.57 -1.49 -5.66
C VAL A 102 -0.13 -0.14 -5.63
N PHE A 103 0.34 0.79 -6.46
CA PHE A 103 -0.29 2.08 -6.61
C PHE A 103 -0.49 2.42 -8.09
N GLY A 104 -1.54 3.17 -8.37
CA GLY A 104 -1.94 3.52 -9.72
C GLY A 104 -3.33 4.17 -9.77
N VAL A 105 -3.95 4.15 -10.95
CA VAL A 105 -5.27 4.75 -11.19
C VAL A 105 -6.33 3.67 -11.30
N GLY A 106 -7.48 3.87 -10.67
CA GLY A 106 -8.52 2.86 -10.67
C GLY A 106 -9.85 3.28 -10.05
N THR A 107 -10.70 2.28 -9.78
CA THR A 107 -12.05 2.50 -9.24
C THR A 107 -12.31 1.68 -7.98
N LYS A 108 -13.06 2.23 -7.03
CA LYS A 108 -13.43 1.58 -5.75
C LYS A 108 -14.81 0.91 -5.76
N LYS A 109 -15.41 0.61 -6.93
CA LYS A 109 -16.83 0.20 -7.04
C LYS A 109 -17.22 -1.03 -6.20
N LYS A 110 -16.74 -2.23 -6.58
CA LYS A 110 -17.10 -3.51 -5.91
C LYS A 110 -15.89 -4.22 -5.31
N TYR A 111 -14.73 -4.00 -5.93
CA TYR A 111 -13.39 -4.31 -5.48
C TYR A 111 -12.54 -3.08 -5.79
N ALA A 112 -11.44 -2.87 -5.07
CA ALA A 112 -10.44 -1.93 -5.57
C ALA A 112 -9.88 -2.53 -6.87
N GLU A 113 -10.18 -1.88 -7.99
CA GLU A 113 -9.70 -2.28 -9.31
C GLU A 113 -8.71 -1.24 -9.80
N VAL A 114 -7.43 -1.61 -9.88
CA VAL A 114 -6.38 -0.75 -10.45
C VAL A 114 -6.30 -1.08 -11.94
N ILE A 115 -6.62 -0.07 -12.75
CA ILE A 115 -6.72 -0.17 -14.20
C ILE A 115 -5.35 0.08 -14.83
N GLU A 116 -4.61 1.03 -14.29
CA GLU A 116 -3.25 1.39 -14.72
C GLU A 116 -2.31 1.39 -13.51
N ILE A 117 -1.21 0.64 -13.60
CA ILE A 117 -0.24 0.53 -12.51
C ILE A 117 0.91 1.53 -12.71
N ASP A 118 1.04 2.47 -11.78
CA ASP A 118 2.21 3.35 -11.68
C ASP A 118 3.40 2.60 -11.07
N GLY A 119 3.17 1.81 -10.01
CA GLY A 119 4.22 1.15 -9.24
C GLY A 119 3.77 -0.15 -8.57
N ILE A 120 4.72 -1.06 -8.41
CA ILE A 120 4.59 -2.22 -7.52
C ILE A 120 5.92 -2.40 -6.79
N GLU A 121 5.86 -2.44 -5.48
CA GLU A 121 7.02 -2.58 -4.61
C GLU A 121 6.73 -3.56 -3.48
N GLU A 122 7.80 -4.03 -2.85
CA GLU A 122 7.73 -4.91 -1.69
C GLU A 122 7.32 -4.09 -0.46
N ASN A 123 6.44 -4.67 0.36
CA ASN A 123 5.87 -4.05 1.56
C ASN A 123 5.83 -5.07 2.70
N ALA A 124 7.00 -5.62 3.04
CA ALA A 124 7.18 -6.64 4.06
C ALA A 124 7.59 -6.07 5.43
N GLU A 125 7.57 -4.75 5.62
CA GLU A 125 7.92 -4.11 6.89
C GLU A 125 6.74 -3.26 7.40
N LEU A 126 6.38 -3.46 8.67
CA LEU A 126 5.42 -2.66 9.39
C LEU A 126 6.15 -1.90 10.51
N ILE A 127 5.96 -0.58 10.55
CA ILE A 127 6.48 0.25 11.63
C ILE A 127 5.40 0.40 12.69
N ILE A 128 5.70 -0.05 13.91
CA ILE A 128 4.84 0.06 15.08
C ILE A 128 5.45 1.13 15.99
N ASP A 129 4.84 2.31 16.02
CA ASP A 129 5.25 3.45 16.84
C ASP A 129 4.35 3.67 18.06
N HIS A 130 3.22 2.96 18.13
CA HIS A 130 2.29 2.98 19.26
C HIS A 130 1.78 1.58 19.59
N ILE A 131 1.46 1.36 20.86
CA ILE A 131 0.75 0.16 21.34
C ILE A 131 -0.45 0.64 22.16
N GLY A 132 -1.65 0.33 21.68
CA GLY A 132 -2.87 0.98 22.16
C GLY A 132 -2.77 2.50 22.04
N GLU A 133 -2.94 3.22 23.15
CA GLU A 133 -2.81 4.68 23.21
C GLU A 133 -1.38 5.15 23.57
N ASN A 134 -0.45 4.23 23.83
CA ASN A 134 0.89 4.58 24.28
C ASN A 134 1.85 4.71 23.11
N LEU A 135 2.45 5.89 22.95
CA LEU A 135 3.55 6.11 22.00
C LEU A 135 4.82 5.42 22.53
N LEU A 136 5.47 4.65 21.67
CA LEU A 136 6.74 3.99 21.99
C LEU A 136 7.89 4.99 21.88
N LYS A 137 8.89 4.86 22.75
CA LYS A 137 10.11 5.68 22.64
C LYS A 137 10.93 5.34 21.41
N GLU A 138 10.94 4.06 21.05
CA GLU A 138 11.60 3.56 19.85
C GLU A 138 10.59 2.76 19.03
N PRO A 139 10.33 3.14 17.77
CA PRO A 139 9.46 2.37 16.89
C PRO A 139 10.03 0.97 16.66
N ILE A 140 9.13 -0.01 16.65
CA ILE A 140 9.46 -1.41 16.38
C ILE A 140 9.26 -1.65 14.89
N ARG A 141 10.27 -2.25 14.26
CA ARG A 141 10.18 -2.72 12.88
C ARG A 141 9.77 -4.18 12.91
N ALA A 142 8.56 -4.48 12.47
CA ALA A 142 8.06 -5.84 12.37
C ALA A 142 8.06 -6.28 10.90
N GLU A 143 8.46 -7.52 10.66
CA GLU A 143 8.33 -8.17 9.36
C GLU A 143 6.88 -8.64 9.19
N VAL A 144 6.32 -8.38 8.02
CA VAL A 144 5.01 -8.88 7.59
C VAL A 144 5.25 -9.97 6.55
N SER A 145 4.64 -11.13 6.77
CA SER A 145 4.68 -12.24 5.81
C SER A 145 3.29 -12.88 5.67
N PHE A 146 3.13 -13.68 4.61
CA PHE A 146 1.89 -14.39 4.32
C PHE A 146 2.15 -15.87 4.13
N GLU A 147 1.78 -16.67 5.13
CA GLU A 147 2.15 -18.07 5.21
C GLU A 147 0.99 -19.01 4.84
N LYS A 148 1.37 -20.16 4.27
CA LYS A 148 0.46 -21.27 3.99
C LYS A 148 0.75 -22.39 4.97
N TYR A 149 -0.30 -22.92 5.60
CA TYR A 149 -0.26 -24.23 6.23
C TYR A 149 -1.06 -25.21 5.39
N ASP A 150 -0.50 -26.40 5.13
CA ASP A 150 -1.03 -27.36 4.17
C ASP A 150 -2.50 -27.75 4.41
N ASP A 151 -2.97 -27.67 5.67
CA ASP A 151 -4.33 -28.05 6.09
C ASP A 151 -5.18 -26.88 6.63
N LYS A 152 -4.70 -25.63 6.55
CA LYS A 152 -5.41 -24.45 7.10
C LYS A 152 -5.50 -23.32 6.06
N ASP A 153 -6.42 -22.40 6.31
CA ASP A 153 -6.51 -21.16 5.55
C ASP A 153 -5.20 -20.37 5.67
N ASP A 154 -4.77 -19.74 4.58
CA ASP A 154 -3.59 -18.87 4.55
C ASP A 154 -3.76 -17.70 5.54
N PHE A 155 -2.71 -17.35 6.28
CA PHE A 155 -2.73 -16.34 7.34
C PHE A 155 -1.60 -15.32 7.20
N TRP A 156 -1.82 -14.16 7.81
CA TRP A 156 -0.82 -13.11 7.96
C TRP A 156 -0.01 -13.33 9.22
N VAL A 157 1.28 -13.07 9.12
CA VAL A 157 2.22 -13.10 10.24
C VAL A 157 2.85 -11.72 10.38
N VAL A 158 2.87 -11.21 11.61
CA VAL A 158 3.62 -10.01 12.00
C VAL A 158 4.65 -10.46 13.02
N SER A 159 5.93 -10.29 12.74
CA SER A 159 6.99 -10.84 13.59
C SER A 159 8.15 -9.89 13.81
N ASN A 160 8.85 -10.09 14.91
CA ASN A 160 10.14 -9.44 15.16
C ASN A 160 11.07 -10.47 15.81
N GLU A 161 12.04 -10.98 15.02
CA GLU A 161 12.97 -12.02 15.47
C GLU A 161 13.83 -11.58 16.66
N GLU A 162 14.19 -10.30 16.70
CA GLU A 162 15.02 -9.70 17.74
C GLU A 162 14.34 -9.72 19.12
N LEU A 163 13.05 -9.41 19.16
CA LEU A 163 12.22 -9.43 20.37
C LEU A 163 11.60 -10.82 20.63
N GLY A 164 11.63 -11.71 19.63
CA GLY A 164 11.08 -13.05 19.71
C GLY A 164 9.55 -13.07 19.81
N VAL A 165 8.88 -12.09 19.20
CA VAL A 165 7.42 -11.93 19.23
C VAL A 165 6.84 -12.16 17.85
N VAL A 166 5.74 -12.89 17.78
CA VAL A 166 5.05 -13.26 16.55
C VAL A 166 3.55 -13.19 16.78
N GLY A 167 2.83 -12.44 15.95
CA GLY A 167 1.37 -12.44 15.90
C GLY A 167 0.87 -13.04 14.59
N VAL A 168 -0.21 -13.82 14.66
CA VAL A 168 -0.75 -14.59 13.52
C VAL A 168 -2.26 -14.47 13.47
N ASP A 169 -2.82 -14.08 12.33
CA ASP A 169 -4.28 -14.03 12.11
C ASP A 169 -4.67 -13.95 10.62
N ASP A 170 -5.96 -13.87 10.31
CA ASP A 170 -6.55 -13.76 8.97
C ASP A 170 -6.36 -12.39 8.30
N THR A 171 -5.95 -11.38 9.05
CA THR A 171 -5.72 -9.99 8.63
C THR A 171 -4.47 -9.43 9.32
N VAL A 172 -3.76 -8.52 8.65
CA VAL A 172 -2.53 -7.91 9.21
C VAL A 172 -2.84 -7.16 10.50
N GLU A 173 -3.97 -6.46 10.57
CA GLU A 173 -4.36 -5.69 11.77
C GLU A 173 -4.62 -6.60 12.99
N LYS A 174 -5.24 -7.77 12.80
CA LYS A 174 -5.43 -8.70 13.91
C LYS A 174 -4.12 -9.39 14.30
N ALA A 175 -3.30 -9.79 13.33
CA ALA A 175 -1.97 -10.33 13.59
C ALA A 175 -1.10 -9.31 14.36
N ARG A 176 -1.18 -8.03 13.99
CA ARG A 176 -0.56 -6.92 14.71
C ARG A 176 -1.05 -6.82 16.16
N LYS A 177 -2.35 -6.93 16.41
CA LYS A 177 -2.90 -6.90 17.78
C LYS A 177 -2.37 -8.04 18.64
N VAL A 178 -2.34 -9.26 18.11
CA VAL A 178 -1.75 -10.42 18.80
C VAL A 178 -0.27 -10.16 19.11
N PHE A 179 0.48 -9.64 18.14
CA PHE A 179 1.87 -9.25 18.33
C PHE A 179 2.03 -8.21 19.46
N GLU A 180 1.19 -7.17 19.48
CA GLU A 180 1.24 -6.11 20.49
C GLU A 180 0.89 -6.60 21.91
N GLU A 181 -0.11 -7.47 22.01
CA GLU A 181 -0.53 -8.11 23.27
C GLU A 181 0.61 -8.95 23.85
N ASP A 182 1.17 -9.87 23.06
CA ASP A 182 2.29 -10.74 23.47
C ASP A 182 3.53 -9.94 23.86
N LEU A 183 3.84 -8.88 23.10
CA LEU A 183 4.97 -8.00 23.38
C LEU A 183 4.84 -7.31 24.74
N TYR A 184 3.63 -6.83 25.06
CA TYR A 184 3.37 -6.18 26.35
C TYR A 184 3.40 -7.19 27.51
N GLU A 185 2.87 -8.39 27.31
CA GLU A 185 2.98 -9.48 28.29
C GLU A 185 4.44 -9.85 28.57
N TYR A 186 5.27 -9.93 27.53
CA TYR A 186 6.70 -10.18 27.67
C TYR A 186 7.39 -9.07 28.45
N PHE A 187 7.08 -7.81 28.19
CA PHE A 187 7.60 -6.69 28.97
C PHE A 187 7.23 -6.82 30.46
N LEU A 188 5.95 -7.09 30.77
CA LEU A 188 5.48 -7.27 32.15
C LEU A 188 6.14 -8.46 32.85
N PHE A 189 6.37 -9.55 32.12
CA PHE A 189 7.06 -10.74 32.62
C PHE A 189 8.54 -10.41 32.92
N TYR A 190 9.31 -9.97 31.93
CA TYR A 190 10.75 -9.75 32.06
C TYR A 190 11.10 -8.65 33.06
N ARG A 191 10.26 -7.63 33.21
CA ARG A 191 10.45 -6.58 34.23
C ARG A 191 10.50 -7.14 35.66
N LYS A 192 9.80 -8.25 35.93
CA LYS A 192 9.73 -8.88 37.26
C LYS A 192 10.86 -9.88 37.52
N VAL A 193 11.48 -10.42 36.47
CA VAL A 193 12.54 -11.43 36.61
C VAL A 193 13.87 -10.74 36.93
N PRO A 194 14.59 -11.13 38.00
CA PRO A 194 15.91 -10.59 38.30
C PRO A 194 16.95 -10.88 37.20
N ASP A 195 17.85 -9.94 36.94
CA ASP A 195 18.82 -10.05 35.82
C ASP A 195 19.77 -11.24 35.96
N ASN A 196 20.11 -11.62 37.18
CA ASN A 196 20.97 -12.77 37.49
C ASN A 196 20.32 -14.13 37.19
N GLU A 197 19.03 -14.16 36.90
CA GLU A 197 18.29 -15.38 36.53
C GLU A 197 18.14 -15.52 35.00
N LEU A 198 18.60 -14.54 34.22
CA LEU A 198 18.42 -14.48 32.77
C LEU A 198 19.68 -14.91 32.02
N SER A 199 19.48 -15.59 30.89
CA SER A 199 20.57 -15.78 29.92
C SER A 199 20.98 -14.44 29.31
N GLU A 200 22.21 -14.33 28.79
CA GLU A 200 22.66 -13.09 28.11
C GLU A 200 21.73 -12.66 26.97
N ARG A 201 21.19 -13.62 26.21
CA ARG A 201 20.23 -13.35 25.13
C ARG A 201 18.94 -12.75 25.70
N THR A 202 18.42 -13.34 26.76
CA THR A 202 17.17 -12.90 27.41
C THR A 202 17.34 -11.55 28.09
N LEU A 203 18.50 -11.29 28.69
CA LEU A 203 18.83 -9.99 29.28
C LEU A 203 18.80 -8.87 28.22
N LYS A 204 19.37 -9.11 27.04
CA LYS A 204 19.31 -8.16 25.92
C LYS A 204 17.87 -7.86 25.47
N ILE A 205 17.01 -8.90 25.43
CA ILE A 205 15.59 -8.72 25.10
C ILE A 205 14.91 -7.87 26.18
N LYS A 206 15.14 -8.18 27.46
CA LYS A 206 14.61 -7.41 28.59
C LYS A 206 15.02 -5.95 28.53
N GLU A 207 16.30 -5.65 28.31
CA GLU A 207 16.82 -4.29 28.19
C GLU A 207 16.13 -3.52 27.06
N LYS A 208 15.93 -4.16 25.90
CA LYS A 208 15.22 -3.56 24.76
C LYS A 208 13.76 -3.29 25.07
N LEU A 209 13.05 -4.25 25.65
CA LEU A 209 11.64 -4.07 26.05
C LEU A 209 11.50 -2.94 27.06
N ILE A 210 12.39 -2.84 28.06
CA ILE A 210 12.40 -1.74 29.02
C ILE A 210 12.59 -0.40 28.31
N LYS A 211 13.52 -0.32 27.35
CA LYS A 211 13.79 0.90 26.58
C LYS A 211 12.61 1.33 25.70
N ILE A 212 11.87 0.37 25.16
CA ILE A 212 10.68 0.62 24.33
C ILE A 212 9.53 1.19 25.18
N PHE A 213 9.29 0.62 26.37
CA PHE A 213 8.10 0.89 27.19
C PHE A 213 8.30 1.85 28.39
N SER A 214 9.54 2.19 28.76
CA SER A 214 9.87 3.07 29.91
C SER A 214 10.39 4.40 29.44
#